data_AF-A0A7V3S0Z1-F1
#
_entry.id   AF-A0A7V3S0Z1-F1
#
_cell.length_a   1.000
_cell.length_b   1.000
_cell.length_c   1.000
_cell.angle_alpha   90.00
_cell.angle_beta   90.00
_cell.angle_gamma   90.00
#
_symmetry.space_group_name_H-M   'P 1'
#
loop_
_entity.id
_entity.type
_entity.pdbx_description
1 polymer ?
#
loop_
_entity_poly.entity_id
_entity_poly.type
_entity_poly.pdbx_seq_one_letter_code
_entity_poly.pdbx_strand_id
1 'polypeptide(L)'
;MKVSESWEAIEKYGRYEPSRRRVFCFSVGNDFEAHGPALPPETDSLMARAFAFNFSVEYGAYYVAHIPYTSDRVGAIAKAWSPLFMEWKDFVDKTVAFIKWHLARFPWKPERIIIFVGHGGLMELFSMNEELGKRLGVKVRTGFVAGVGQVELPANLEARETVQGILAGAGEHAYILEHSAAAALGFLDEAKLEMINREAAQDPEAVLKKWPALAGLGGYLLFGDKKVSEPLKAAGLEYVLKDFLKRKKLVVSRELGEILLKGALKTAQLYLL
;
A
#
# COMPACT_ATOMS: atom_id res chain seq x y z
N MET A 1 -34.41 -16.03 33.83
CA MET A 1 -34.76 -16.03 32.39
C MET A 1 -33.45 -15.86 31.62
N LYS A 2 -33.02 -16.86 30.82
CA LYS A 2 -31.84 -16.70 29.96
C LYS A 2 -32.29 -16.00 28.68
N VAL A 3 -31.86 -14.76 28.50
CA VAL A 3 -31.98 -14.06 27.22
C VAL A 3 -30.76 -14.47 26.41
N SER A 4 -30.96 -15.23 25.33
CA SER A 4 -29.89 -15.53 24.38
C SER A 4 -30.44 -15.37 22.98
N GLU A 5 -29.85 -14.46 22.21
CA GLU A 5 -30.11 -14.33 20.79
C GLU A 5 -29.34 -15.42 20.04
N SER A 6 -29.94 -15.96 18.97
CA SER A 6 -29.23 -16.93 18.13
C SER A 6 -28.19 -16.23 17.25
N TRP A 7 -27.18 -16.97 16.80
CA TRP A 7 -26.18 -16.43 15.87
C TRP A 7 -26.82 -15.93 14.57
N GLU A 8 -27.84 -16.64 14.08
CA GLU A 8 -28.58 -16.26 12.87
C GLU A 8 -29.35 -14.94 13.05
N ALA A 9 -29.77 -14.62 14.28
CA ALA A 9 -30.39 -13.33 14.58
C ALA A 9 -29.35 -12.21 14.57
N ILE A 10 -28.21 -12.42 15.24
CA ILE A 10 -27.10 -11.45 15.31
C ILE A 10 -26.47 -11.17 13.93
N GLU A 11 -26.44 -12.18 13.05
CA GLU A 11 -25.95 -12.05 11.67
C GLU A 11 -26.77 -11.05 10.84
N LYS A 12 -28.04 -10.84 11.18
CA LYS A 12 -28.95 -9.92 10.48
C LYS A 12 -28.90 -8.48 11.01
N TYR A 13 -28.08 -8.18 12.02
CA TYR A 13 -27.99 -6.84 12.58
C TYR A 13 -27.28 -5.85 11.67
N GLY A 14 -27.67 -4.58 11.74
CA GLY A 14 -27.03 -3.50 10.99
C GLY A 14 -27.44 -3.45 9.52
N ARG A 15 -26.62 -2.77 8.72
CA ARG A 15 -26.96 -2.38 7.34
C ARG A 15 -26.48 -3.32 6.23
N TYR A 16 -25.75 -4.38 6.57
CA TYR A 16 -25.10 -5.24 5.57
C TYR A 16 -25.79 -6.60 5.48
N GLU A 17 -25.79 -7.14 4.27
CA GLU A 17 -26.16 -8.53 4.03
C GLU A 17 -25.27 -9.49 4.86
N PRO A 18 -25.83 -10.53 5.51
CA PRO A 18 -25.06 -11.48 6.32
C PRO A 18 -23.84 -12.09 5.59
N SER A 19 -23.96 -12.32 4.27
CA SER A 19 -22.89 -12.86 3.44
C SER A 19 -21.64 -11.96 3.39
N ARG A 20 -21.78 -10.64 3.59
CA ARG A 20 -20.64 -9.71 3.63
C ARG A 20 -19.70 -10.01 4.78
N ARG A 21 -20.24 -10.46 5.92
CA ARG A 21 -19.44 -10.83 7.11
C ARG A 21 -18.60 -12.09 6.90
N ARG A 22 -18.87 -12.86 5.84
CA ARG A 22 -18.08 -14.03 5.42
C ARG A 22 -16.97 -13.67 4.43
N VAL A 23 -16.83 -12.40 4.07
CA VAL A 23 -15.67 -11.87 3.37
C VAL A 23 -14.69 -11.35 4.40
N PHE A 24 -13.55 -12.02 4.54
CA PHE A 24 -12.50 -11.60 5.48
C PHE A 24 -11.48 -10.74 4.74
N CYS A 25 -11.05 -9.66 5.37
CA CYS A 25 -10.04 -8.77 4.83
C CYS A 25 -8.81 -8.78 5.73
N PHE A 26 -7.64 -8.85 5.12
CA PHE A 26 -6.35 -8.60 5.74
C PHE A 26 -5.69 -7.42 5.06
N SER A 27 -4.76 -6.78 5.76
CA SER A 27 -3.85 -5.80 5.16
C SER A 27 -2.42 -6.30 5.24
N VAL A 28 -1.57 -5.87 4.31
CA VAL A 28 -0.13 -6.14 4.31
C VAL A 28 0.58 -4.95 3.67
N GLY A 29 1.75 -4.60 4.22
CA GLY A 29 2.57 -3.50 3.72
C GLY A 29 4.03 -3.73 4.07
N ASN A 30 4.73 -2.64 4.30
CA ASN A 30 6.07 -2.62 4.85
C ASN A 30 6.03 -1.80 6.13
N ASP A 31 6.26 -2.45 7.28
CA ASP A 31 6.25 -1.78 8.58
C ASP A 31 7.51 -0.96 8.82
N PHE A 32 8.57 -1.20 8.04
CA PHE A 32 9.87 -0.58 8.24
C PHE A 32 10.54 -0.34 6.90
N GLU A 33 10.10 0.69 6.18
CA GLU A 33 10.70 1.13 4.94
C GLU A 33 10.99 2.62 4.93
N ALA A 34 12.17 2.99 4.43
CA ALA A 34 12.55 4.37 4.30
C ALA A 34 11.65 5.08 3.28
N HIS A 35 10.94 6.12 3.74
CA HIS A 35 10.10 6.99 2.91
C HIS A 35 10.54 8.47 2.97
N GLY A 36 11.74 8.72 3.53
CA GLY A 36 12.21 10.07 3.86
C GLY A 36 11.60 10.60 5.16
N PRO A 37 11.94 11.83 5.58
CA PRO A 37 11.63 12.29 6.93
C PRO A 37 10.17 12.73 7.11
N ALA A 38 9.46 13.09 6.04
CA ALA A 38 8.07 13.55 6.08
C ALA A 38 7.05 12.42 6.26
N LEU A 39 7.46 11.16 6.03
CA LEU A 39 6.64 9.98 6.09
C LEU A 39 7.20 8.99 7.14
N PRO A 40 6.36 8.36 7.97
CA PRO A 40 6.83 7.36 8.92
C PRO A 40 7.28 6.06 8.21
N PRO A 41 8.17 5.25 8.81
CA PRO A 41 8.64 4.00 8.20
C PRO A 41 7.53 3.00 7.82
N GLU A 42 6.41 3.04 8.52
CA GLU A 42 5.25 2.16 8.34
C GLU A 42 4.19 2.72 7.36
N THR A 43 4.54 3.68 6.49
CA THR A 43 3.61 4.33 5.55
C THR A 43 2.76 3.33 4.76
N ASP A 44 3.36 2.30 4.16
CA ASP A 44 2.65 1.25 3.42
C ASP A 44 1.63 0.52 4.28
N SER A 45 2.02 0.16 5.49
CA SER A 45 1.16 -0.53 6.44
C SER A 45 0.05 0.37 6.97
N LEU A 46 0.30 1.67 7.18
CA LEU A 46 -0.73 2.63 7.54
C LEU A 46 -1.77 2.76 6.43
N MET A 47 -1.33 2.91 5.18
CA MET A 47 -2.22 2.98 4.02
C MET A 47 -3.04 1.68 3.88
N ALA A 48 -2.41 0.51 3.93
CA ALA A 48 -3.08 -0.77 3.80
C ALA A 48 -4.11 -1.01 4.92
N ARG A 49 -3.78 -0.67 6.17
CA ARG A 49 -4.68 -0.79 7.32
C ARG A 49 -5.87 0.16 7.21
N ALA A 50 -5.61 1.44 6.92
CA ALA A 50 -6.66 2.44 6.74
C ALA A 50 -7.64 2.02 5.64
N PHE A 51 -7.10 1.52 4.52
CA PHE A 51 -7.90 1.02 3.42
C PHE A 51 -8.76 -0.18 3.79
N ALA A 52 -8.16 -1.21 4.41
CA ALA A 52 -8.88 -2.41 4.83
C ALA A 52 -9.98 -2.11 5.85
N PHE A 53 -9.69 -1.20 6.79
CA PHE A 53 -10.67 -0.72 7.76
C PHE A 53 -11.81 0.03 7.07
N ASN A 54 -11.51 1.01 6.21
CA ASN A 54 -12.55 1.76 5.49
C ASN A 54 -13.39 0.85 4.58
N PHE A 55 -12.77 -0.15 3.94
CA PHE A 55 -13.48 -1.15 3.17
C PHE A 55 -14.46 -1.98 4.03
N SER A 56 -14.04 -2.37 5.24
CA SER A 56 -14.89 -3.09 6.19
C SER A 56 -16.09 -2.24 6.64
N VAL A 57 -15.85 -0.95 6.92
CA VAL A 57 -16.90 0.00 7.31
C VAL A 57 -17.83 0.29 6.14
N GLU A 58 -17.34 0.40 4.91
CA GLU A 58 -18.19 0.76 3.78
C GLU A 58 -19.04 -0.42 3.29
N TYR A 59 -18.45 -1.61 3.22
CA TYR A 59 -19.06 -2.75 2.52
C TYR A 59 -19.40 -3.95 3.41
N GLY A 60 -19.13 -3.88 4.72
CA GLY A 60 -19.51 -4.91 5.69
C GLY A 60 -18.63 -6.16 5.68
N ALA A 61 -17.51 -6.13 4.95
CA ALA A 61 -16.48 -7.17 5.08
C ALA A 61 -15.85 -7.12 6.48
N TYR A 62 -15.29 -8.24 6.94
CA TYR A 62 -14.69 -8.32 8.27
C TYR A 62 -13.18 -8.09 8.20
N TYR A 63 -12.69 -6.97 8.73
CA TYR A 63 -11.25 -6.73 8.82
C TYR A 63 -10.65 -7.54 9.97
N VAL A 64 -9.81 -8.53 9.63
CA VAL A 64 -9.28 -9.52 10.56
C VAL A 64 -7.99 -9.03 11.23
N ALA A 65 -6.96 -8.72 10.44
CA ALA A 65 -5.64 -8.39 10.94
C ALA A 65 -4.73 -7.75 9.88
N HIS A 66 -3.65 -7.15 10.35
CA HIS A 66 -2.50 -6.75 9.54
C HIS A 66 -1.44 -7.85 9.56
N ILE A 67 -0.90 -8.21 8.39
CA ILE A 67 0.16 -9.21 8.23
C ILE A 67 1.52 -8.52 8.48
N PRO A 68 2.27 -8.88 9.54
CA PRO A 68 3.45 -8.13 9.99
C PRO A 68 4.74 -8.64 9.31
N TYR A 69 4.65 -9.01 8.04
CA TYR A 69 5.78 -9.50 7.25
C TYR A 69 5.84 -8.73 5.94
N THR A 70 7.04 -8.54 5.43
CA THR A 70 7.25 -7.87 4.15
C THR A 70 8.32 -8.56 3.33
N SER A 71 8.26 -8.34 2.03
CA SER A 71 9.20 -8.81 1.03
C SER A 71 9.29 -7.72 -0.05
N ASP A 72 10.21 -7.89 -0.98
CA ASP A 72 10.37 -6.95 -2.09
C ASP A 72 10.73 -7.70 -3.38
N ARG A 73 10.16 -7.27 -4.50
CA ARG A 73 10.43 -7.79 -5.85
C ARG A 73 11.87 -7.60 -6.29
N VAL A 74 12.62 -6.67 -5.69
CA VAL A 74 14.06 -6.50 -5.99
C VAL A 74 14.97 -7.38 -5.11
N GLY A 75 14.37 -8.25 -4.29
CA GLY A 75 15.07 -9.22 -3.46
C GLY A 75 15.90 -8.58 -2.35
N ALA A 76 16.94 -9.28 -1.91
CA ALA A 76 17.74 -8.91 -0.73
C ALA A 76 18.41 -7.52 -0.80
N ILE A 77 18.49 -6.92 -1.97
CA ILE A 77 18.96 -5.54 -2.15
C ILE A 77 18.06 -4.54 -1.41
N ALA A 78 16.76 -4.85 -1.30
CA ALA A 78 15.79 -4.02 -0.59
C ALA A 78 16.14 -3.79 0.87
N LYS A 79 16.98 -4.63 1.51
CA LYS A 79 17.46 -4.43 2.88
C LYS A 79 18.12 -3.06 3.13
N ALA A 80 18.58 -2.39 2.08
CA ALA A 80 19.12 -1.04 2.17
C ALA A 80 18.07 0.00 2.59
N TRP A 81 16.80 -0.18 2.24
CA TRP A 81 15.69 0.72 2.62
C TRP A 81 14.57 0.03 3.40
N SER A 82 14.46 -1.30 3.34
CA SER A 82 13.51 -2.15 4.04
C SER A 82 14.25 -3.23 4.86
N PRO A 83 14.78 -2.89 6.05
CA PRO A 83 15.59 -3.81 6.86
C PRO A 83 14.86 -5.10 7.29
N LEU A 84 13.52 -5.11 7.28
CA LEU A 84 12.72 -6.29 7.61
C LEU A 84 12.39 -7.18 6.41
N PHE A 85 12.96 -6.90 5.23
CA PHE A 85 12.82 -7.73 4.05
C PHE A 85 13.02 -9.22 4.38
N MET A 86 12.08 -10.02 3.88
CA MET A 86 12.10 -11.47 3.93
C MET A 86 12.14 -12.04 2.52
N GLU A 87 12.84 -13.16 2.32
CA GLU A 87 12.80 -13.87 1.04
C GLU A 87 11.38 -14.30 0.71
N TRP A 88 11.01 -14.22 -0.58
CA TRP A 88 9.63 -14.35 -1.03
C TRP A 88 8.94 -15.63 -0.53
N LYS A 89 9.63 -16.77 -0.64
CA LYS A 89 9.10 -18.05 -0.19
C LYS A 89 8.75 -18.04 1.30
N ASP A 90 9.64 -17.52 2.15
CA ASP A 90 9.44 -17.46 3.58
C ASP A 90 8.33 -16.47 3.95
N PHE A 91 8.26 -15.34 3.24
CA PHE A 91 7.18 -14.37 3.37
C PHE A 91 5.80 -15.01 3.09
N VAL A 92 5.66 -15.74 1.99
CA VAL A 92 4.39 -16.41 1.64
C VAL A 92 4.05 -17.49 2.65
N ASP A 93 5.02 -18.32 3.05
CA ASP A 93 4.80 -19.39 4.02
C ASP A 93 4.33 -18.85 5.38
N LYS A 94 4.96 -17.79 5.89
CA LYS A 94 4.54 -17.14 7.13
C LYS A 94 3.20 -16.42 6.99
N THR A 95 2.92 -15.80 5.85
CA THR A 95 1.62 -15.17 5.57
C THR A 95 0.49 -16.19 5.61
N VAL A 96 0.66 -17.34 4.96
CA VAL A 96 -0.33 -18.43 5.00
C VAL A 96 -0.54 -18.95 6.42
N ALA A 97 0.54 -19.17 7.17
CA ALA A 97 0.46 -19.63 8.56
C ALA A 97 -0.27 -18.61 9.45
N PHE A 98 0.03 -17.32 9.30
CA PHE A 98 -0.59 -16.24 10.04
C PHE A 98 -2.09 -16.12 9.76
N ILE A 99 -2.49 -16.20 8.49
CA ILE A 99 -3.91 -16.18 8.12
C ILE A 99 -4.63 -17.39 8.71
N LYS A 100 -4.08 -18.61 8.54
CA LYS A 100 -4.68 -19.84 9.11
C LYS A 100 -4.87 -19.75 10.62
N TRP A 101 -3.89 -19.20 11.33
CA TRP A 101 -3.97 -18.98 12.77
C TRP A 101 -5.16 -18.07 13.12
N HIS A 102 -5.38 -16.98 12.38
CA HIS A 102 -6.55 -16.11 12.60
C HIS A 102 -7.86 -16.82 12.26
N LEU A 103 -7.94 -17.52 11.12
CA LEU A 103 -9.17 -18.22 10.70
C LEU A 103 -9.64 -19.25 11.72
N ALA A 104 -8.71 -19.96 12.38
CA ALA A 104 -9.03 -20.98 13.38
C ALA A 104 -9.75 -20.44 14.64
N ARG A 105 -9.79 -19.11 14.84
CA ARG A 105 -10.40 -18.46 16.00
C ARG A 105 -11.84 -18.01 15.76
N PHE A 106 -12.31 -18.08 14.52
CA PHE A 106 -13.69 -17.72 14.18
C PHE A 106 -14.59 -18.95 14.27
N PRO A 107 -15.82 -18.82 14.82
CA PRO A 107 -16.76 -19.93 14.86
C PRO A 107 -17.41 -20.21 13.50
N TRP A 108 -17.15 -19.39 12.48
CA TRP A 108 -17.56 -19.59 11.09
C TRP A 108 -16.35 -19.51 10.16
N LYS A 109 -16.50 -20.10 8.97
CA LYS A 109 -15.48 -20.03 7.90
C LYS A 109 -15.76 -18.85 6.96
N PRO A 110 -14.72 -18.16 6.47
CA PRO A 110 -14.91 -17.20 5.39
C PRO A 110 -15.26 -17.92 4.08
N GLU A 111 -16.04 -17.25 3.24
CA GLU A 111 -16.29 -17.64 1.85
C GLU A 111 -15.21 -17.09 0.91
N ARG A 112 -14.59 -15.96 1.32
CA ARG A 112 -13.55 -15.26 0.57
C ARG A 112 -12.59 -14.55 1.52
N ILE A 113 -11.34 -14.49 1.13
CA ILE A 113 -10.31 -13.64 1.73
C ILE A 113 -9.89 -12.58 0.72
N ILE A 114 -9.77 -11.34 1.18
CA ILE A 114 -9.17 -10.22 0.44
C ILE A 114 -7.92 -9.77 1.19
N ILE A 115 -6.80 -9.63 0.49
CA ILE A 115 -5.55 -9.10 1.05
C ILE A 115 -5.28 -7.74 0.40
N PHE A 116 -5.33 -6.68 1.18
CA PHE A 116 -5.02 -5.33 0.73
C PHE A 116 -3.54 -5.03 0.91
N VAL A 117 -2.86 -4.76 -0.20
CA VAL A 117 -1.42 -4.55 -0.29
C VAL A 117 -1.13 -3.05 -0.34
N GLY A 118 -0.31 -2.56 0.59
CA GLY A 118 0.17 -1.19 0.62
C GLY A 118 1.55 -1.00 -0.03
N HIS A 119 2.37 -2.05 -0.07
CA HIS A 119 3.76 -2.00 -0.57
C HIS A 119 3.87 -2.42 -2.04
N GLY A 120 4.48 -1.58 -2.89
CA GLY A 120 4.75 -1.89 -4.31
C GLY A 120 5.71 -3.06 -4.51
N GLY A 121 6.54 -3.39 -3.52
CA GLY A 121 7.40 -4.57 -3.55
C GLY A 121 6.65 -5.91 -3.48
N LEU A 122 5.36 -5.89 -3.12
CA LEU A 122 4.52 -7.08 -2.93
C LEU A 122 3.58 -7.39 -4.13
N MET A 123 3.80 -6.76 -5.28
CA MET A 123 2.94 -6.92 -6.46
C MET A 123 2.88 -8.35 -7.03
N GLU A 124 3.82 -9.22 -6.68
CA GLU A 124 3.75 -10.64 -7.05
C GLU A 124 2.61 -11.38 -6.35
N LEU A 125 2.08 -10.89 -5.22
CA LEU A 125 0.88 -11.49 -4.59
C LEU A 125 -0.33 -11.56 -5.55
N PHE A 126 -0.41 -10.65 -6.52
CA PHE A 126 -1.53 -10.58 -7.47
C PHE A 126 -1.62 -11.79 -8.41
N SER A 127 -0.49 -12.39 -8.76
CA SER A 127 -0.45 -13.63 -9.55
C SER A 127 -0.66 -14.88 -8.69
N MET A 128 -0.56 -14.76 -7.35
CA MET A 128 -0.62 -15.90 -6.42
C MET A 128 -2.03 -16.21 -5.89
N ASN A 129 -3.07 -15.51 -6.35
CA ASN A 129 -4.44 -15.67 -5.83
C ASN A 129 -4.94 -17.14 -5.85
N GLU A 130 -4.65 -17.90 -6.90
CA GLU A 130 -5.02 -19.32 -6.97
C GLU A 130 -4.21 -20.19 -6.01
N GLU A 131 -2.90 -19.97 -5.92
CA GLU A 131 -2.02 -20.72 -5.02
C GLU A 131 -2.40 -20.47 -3.57
N LEU A 132 -2.52 -19.20 -3.17
CA LEU A 132 -2.96 -18.79 -1.84
C LEU A 132 -4.33 -19.39 -1.52
N GLY A 133 -5.24 -19.39 -2.49
CA GLY A 133 -6.56 -19.99 -2.33
C GLY A 133 -6.51 -21.50 -2.06
N LYS A 134 -5.68 -22.24 -2.80
CA LYS A 134 -5.44 -23.67 -2.55
C LYS A 134 -4.84 -23.90 -1.16
N ARG A 135 -3.83 -23.10 -0.79
CA ARG A 135 -3.13 -23.24 0.50
C ARG A 135 -4.02 -22.90 1.70
N LEU A 136 -4.94 -21.96 1.55
CA LEU A 136 -5.85 -21.50 2.60
C LEU A 136 -7.21 -22.24 2.60
N GLY A 137 -7.56 -22.92 1.51
CA GLY A 137 -8.83 -23.63 1.37
C GLY A 137 -10.04 -22.70 1.18
N VAL A 138 -9.82 -21.48 0.72
CA VAL A 138 -10.85 -20.43 0.52
C VAL A 138 -10.44 -19.56 -0.67
N LYS A 139 -11.39 -18.95 -1.37
CA LYS A 139 -11.07 -18.04 -2.49
C LYS A 139 -10.30 -16.83 -1.98
N VAL A 140 -9.21 -16.47 -2.66
CA VAL A 140 -8.38 -15.31 -2.31
C VAL A 140 -8.42 -14.29 -3.44
N ARG A 141 -8.47 -13.01 -3.07
CA ARG A 141 -8.24 -11.86 -3.93
C ARG A 141 -7.21 -10.95 -3.29
N THR A 142 -6.41 -10.26 -4.09
CA THR A 142 -5.46 -9.25 -3.66
C THR A 142 -5.82 -7.92 -4.31
N GLY A 143 -5.81 -6.85 -3.52
CA GLY A 143 -6.06 -5.48 -3.98
C GLY A 143 -4.88 -4.58 -3.64
N PHE A 144 -4.57 -3.59 -4.49
CA PHE A 144 -3.51 -2.62 -4.21
C PHE A 144 -4.14 -1.31 -3.73
N VAL A 145 -3.58 -0.71 -2.68
CA VAL A 145 -4.13 0.52 -2.09
C VAL A 145 -3.82 1.76 -2.94
N ALA A 146 -2.65 1.79 -3.60
CA ALA A 146 -2.21 2.92 -4.42
C ALA A 146 -2.41 2.72 -5.95
N GLY A 147 -3.01 1.59 -6.37
CA GLY A 147 -3.24 1.25 -7.77
C GLY A 147 -4.70 1.34 -8.12
N VAL A 148 -5.14 2.55 -8.43
CA VAL A 148 -6.55 2.81 -8.70
C VAL A 148 -6.80 2.76 -10.19
N GLY A 149 -7.97 2.22 -10.58
CA GLY A 149 -8.47 2.36 -11.94
C GLY A 149 -8.62 3.82 -12.36
N GLN A 150 -9.20 4.08 -13.53
CA GLN A 150 -9.36 5.44 -14.07
C GLN A 150 -10.03 6.39 -13.04
N VAL A 151 -9.22 7.21 -12.37
CA VAL A 151 -9.67 8.28 -11.48
C VAL A 151 -9.62 9.60 -12.23
N GLU A 152 -10.62 10.44 -11.97
CA GLU A 152 -10.59 11.81 -12.46
C GLU A 152 -9.65 12.64 -11.58
N LEU A 153 -8.55 13.12 -12.17
CA LEU A 153 -7.59 13.95 -11.46
C LEU A 153 -8.09 15.41 -11.38
N PRO A 154 -7.76 16.17 -10.32
CA PRO A 154 -8.08 17.59 -10.24
C PRO A 154 -7.49 18.39 -11.41
N ALA A 155 -8.29 19.27 -12.02
CA ALA A 155 -7.88 20.02 -13.22
C ALA A 155 -6.62 20.87 -12.99
N ASN A 156 -6.48 21.41 -11.78
CA ASN A 156 -5.36 22.24 -11.32
C ASN A 156 -4.28 21.45 -10.56
N LEU A 157 -4.28 20.12 -10.62
CA LEU A 157 -3.29 19.30 -9.94
C LEU A 157 -1.88 19.63 -10.44
N GLU A 158 -1.03 20.10 -9.55
CA GLU A 158 0.39 20.23 -9.85
C GLU A 158 0.98 18.84 -10.17
N ALA A 159 1.81 18.75 -11.19
CA ALA A 159 2.39 17.49 -11.67
C ALA A 159 1.35 16.46 -12.18
N ARG A 160 0.20 16.94 -12.69
CA ARG A 160 -0.84 16.09 -13.28
C ARG A 160 -0.29 15.08 -14.30
N GLU A 161 0.57 15.49 -15.22
CA GLU A 161 1.18 14.58 -16.21
C GLU A 161 1.98 13.46 -15.56
N THR A 162 2.76 13.80 -14.52
CA THR A 162 3.53 12.82 -13.74
C THR A 162 2.61 11.83 -13.05
N VAL A 163 1.55 12.32 -12.41
CA VAL A 163 0.53 11.47 -11.78
C VAL A 163 -0.15 10.55 -12.80
N GLN A 164 -0.48 11.06 -13.99
CA GLN A 164 -1.02 10.23 -15.08
C GLN A 164 -0.02 9.15 -15.51
N GLY A 165 1.27 9.47 -15.62
CA GLY A 165 2.32 8.49 -15.93
C GLY A 165 2.42 7.39 -14.87
N ILE A 166 2.37 7.74 -13.59
CA ILE A 166 2.38 6.76 -12.48
C ILE A 166 1.14 5.87 -12.55
N LEU A 167 -0.06 6.46 -12.71
CA LEU A 167 -1.30 5.69 -12.83
C LEU A 167 -1.36 4.82 -14.10
N ALA A 168 -0.60 5.16 -15.14
CA ALA A 168 -0.44 4.36 -16.34
C ALA A 168 0.60 3.23 -16.20
N GLY A 169 1.23 3.07 -15.04
CA GLY A 169 2.14 1.98 -14.72
C GLY A 169 3.60 2.39 -14.55
N ALA A 170 3.93 3.68 -14.56
CA ALA A 170 5.25 4.11 -14.08
C ALA A 170 5.38 3.83 -12.58
N GLY A 171 6.59 3.46 -12.14
CA GLY A 171 6.85 3.17 -10.74
C GLY A 171 6.94 4.44 -9.89
N GLU A 172 6.58 4.31 -8.62
CA GLU A 172 6.74 5.34 -7.60
C GLU A 172 7.27 4.73 -6.30
N HIS A 173 8.00 5.55 -5.54
CA HIS A 173 8.29 5.34 -4.12
C HIS A 173 8.50 6.69 -3.45
N ALA A 174 7.93 6.92 -2.26
CA ALA A 174 8.11 8.13 -1.45
C ALA A 174 8.02 9.44 -2.27
N TYR A 175 6.96 9.58 -3.06
CA TYR A 175 6.73 10.75 -3.92
C TYR A 175 5.26 11.21 -3.88
N ILE A 176 4.70 11.65 -5.00
CA ILE A 176 3.41 12.34 -5.08
C ILE A 176 2.24 11.55 -4.49
N LEU A 177 2.02 10.30 -4.89
CA LEU A 177 0.83 9.54 -4.49
C LEU A 177 0.90 9.18 -3.01
N GLU A 178 2.04 8.72 -2.51
CA GLU A 178 2.19 8.33 -1.10
C GLU A 178 2.10 9.52 -0.16
N HIS A 179 2.78 10.63 -0.48
CA HIS A 179 2.67 11.85 0.34
C HIS A 179 1.26 12.43 0.30
N SER A 180 0.60 12.37 -0.87
CA SER A 180 -0.79 12.82 -1.01
C SER A 180 -1.76 11.94 -0.21
N ALA A 181 -1.58 10.62 -0.26
CA ALA A 181 -2.35 9.67 0.55
C ALA A 181 -2.10 9.88 2.05
N ALA A 182 -0.84 10.10 2.46
CA ALA A 182 -0.48 10.43 3.84
C ALA A 182 -1.12 11.74 4.32
N ALA A 183 -1.18 12.76 3.45
CA ALA A 183 -1.87 14.01 3.75
C ALA A 183 -3.38 13.80 3.94
N ALA A 184 -4.02 12.99 3.08
CA ALA A 184 -5.43 12.65 3.20
C ALA A 184 -5.76 11.83 4.45
N LEU A 185 -4.85 10.93 4.85
CA LEU A 185 -4.98 10.11 6.05
C LEU A 185 -4.53 10.83 7.34
N GLY A 186 -3.91 12.02 7.21
CA GLY A 186 -3.57 12.88 8.34
C GLY A 186 -2.32 12.46 9.11
N PHE A 187 -1.37 11.76 8.48
CA PHE A 187 -0.09 11.38 9.12
C PHE A 187 1.15 11.95 8.44
N LEU A 188 1.00 12.79 7.42
CA LEU A 188 2.09 13.52 6.80
C LEU A 188 2.67 14.57 7.76
N ASP A 189 3.99 14.58 7.93
CA ASP A 189 4.69 15.62 8.69
C ASP A 189 4.98 16.85 7.78
N GLU A 190 4.05 17.82 7.80
CA GLU A 190 4.12 19.01 6.94
C GLU A 190 5.39 19.85 7.17
N ALA A 191 5.85 19.97 8.42
CA ALA A 191 7.05 20.74 8.74
C ALA A 191 8.31 20.11 8.12
N LYS A 192 8.41 18.77 8.14
CA LYS A 192 9.51 18.07 7.46
C LYS A 192 9.36 18.10 5.94
N LEU A 193 8.15 18.06 5.40
CA LEU A 193 7.94 18.26 3.96
C LEU A 193 8.44 19.64 3.52
N GLU A 194 8.10 20.70 4.25
CA GLU A 194 8.59 22.06 3.97
C GLU A 194 10.12 22.14 4.02
N MET A 195 10.75 21.48 5.01
CA MET A 195 12.20 21.38 5.11
C MET A 195 12.81 20.72 3.87
N ILE A 196 12.29 19.57 3.44
CA ILE A 196 12.76 18.85 2.25
C ILE A 196 12.65 19.77 1.03
N ASN A 197 11.50 20.42 0.84
CA ASN A 197 11.25 21.27 -0.33
C ASN A 197 12.14 22.51 -0.36
N ARG A 198 12.44 23.10 0.81
CA ARG A 198 13.40 24.20 0.91
C ARG A 198 14.82 23.78 0.57
N GLU A 199 15.27 22.61 1.06
CA GLU A 199 16.59 22.07 0.73
C GLU A 199 16.67 21.68 -0.76
N ALA A 200 15.62 21.05 -1.30
CA ALA A 200 15.56 20.59 -2.68
C ALA A 200 15.56 21.76 -3.68
N ALA A 201 14.90 22.88 -3.34
CA ALA A 201 14.93 24.09 -4.16
C ALA A 201 16.35 24.62 -4.40
N GLN A 202 17.27 24.41 -3.45
CA GLN A 202 18.68 24.78 -3.56
C GLN A 202 19.47 23.70 -4.31
N ASP A 203 19.42 22.46 -3.82
CA ASP A 203 20.17 21.33 -4.38
C ASP A 203 19.38 20.02 -4.20
N PRO A 204 18.62 19.58 -5.22
CA PRO A 204 17.84 18.35 -5.13
C PRO A 204 18.71 17.09 -5.05
N GLU A 205 19.95 17.12 -5.58
CA GLU A 205 20.86 15.98 -5.50
C GLU A 205 21.42 15.80 -4.09
N ALA A 206 21.77 16.90 -3.40
CA ALA A 206 22.19 16.85 -2.00
C ALA A 206 21.08 16.28 -1.10
N VAL A 207 19.82 16.65 -1.36
CA VAL A 207 18.64 16.06 -0.68
C VAL A 207 18.59 14.54 -0.89
N LEU A 208 18.80 14.06 -2.11
CA LEU A 208 18.80 12.61 -2.40
C LEU A 208 20.01 11.88 -1.82
N LYS A 209 21.16 12.55 -1.62
CA LYS A 209 22.27 11.95 -0.85
C LYS A 209 21.93 11.80 0.63
N LYS A 210 21.22 12.79 1.19
CA LYS A 210 20.82 12.83 2.60
C LYS A 210 19.68 11.86 2.91
N TRP A 211 18.70 11.77 2.02
CA TRP A 211 17.53 10.89 2.14
C TRP A 211 17.33 10.09 0.85
N PRO A 212 18.08 8.98 0.68
CA PRO A 212 18.17 8.27 -0.60
C PRO A 212 16.89 7.58 -1.05
N ALA A 213 15.93 7.42 -0.14
CA ALA A 213 14.66 6.80 -0.48
C ALA A 213 13.66 7.74 -1.18
N LEU A 214 13.82 9.06 -1.09
CA LEU A 214 12.87 9.99 -1.69
C LEU A 214 12.80 9.87 -3.22
N ALA A 215 11.64 10.22 -3.78
CA ALA A 215 11.42 10.38 -5.22
C ALA A 215 11.87 9.16 -6.06
N GLY A 216 11.32 7.99 -5.74
CA GLY A 216 11.60 6.75 -6.44
C GLY A 216 12.93 6.11 -6.04
N LEU A 217 13.30 6.15 -4.76
CA LEU A 217 14.61 5.67 -4.30
C LEU A 217 15.76 6.41 -5.01
N GLY A 218 15.61 7.72 -5.22
CA GLY A 218 16.43 8.54 -6.10
C GLY A 218 17.93 8.57 -5.75
N GLY A 219 18.27 8.53 -4.46
CA GLY A 219 19.67 8.47 -4.05
C GLY A 219 20.35 7.15 -4.44
N TYR A 220 19.62 6.04 -4.37
CA TYR A 220 20.10 4.73 -4.81
C TYR A 220 20.23 4.66 -6.34
N LEU A 221 19.31 5.29 -7.08
CA LEU A 221 19.38 5.39 -8.54
C LEU A 221 20.56 6.24 -9.03
N LEU A 222 20.86 7.36 -8.37
CA LEU A 222 21.90 8.30 -8.80
C LEU A 222 23.30 7.93 -8.30
N PHE A 223 23.41 7.48 -7.04
CA PHE A 223 24.68 7.33 -6.34
C PHE A 223 24.97 5.88 -5.92
N GLY A 224 24.00 4.99 -6.05
CA GLY A 224 24.17 3.55 -5.82
C GLY A 224 24.96 2.88 -6.95
N ASP A 225 25.44 1.67 -6.67
CA ASP A 225 26.08 0.87 -7.71
C ASP A 225 25.06 0.33 -8.74
N LYS A 226 25.56 -0.29 -9.81
CA LYS A 226 24.69 -0.89 -10.85
C LYS A 226 23.81 -2.02 -10.33
N LYS A 227 24.25 -2.76 -9.31
CA LYS A 227 23.47 -3.88 -8.75
C LYS A 227 22.22 -3.37 -8.06
N VAL A 228 22.32 -2.21 -7.40
CA VAL A 228 21.19 -1.52 -6.78
C VAL A 228 20.34 -0.77 -7.82
N SER A 229 20.95 0.02 -8.69
CA SER A 229 20.21 0.95 -9.55
C SER A 229 19.47 0.28 -10.72
N GLU A 230 20.00 -0.80 -11.31
CA GLU A 230 19.36 -1.44 -12.49
C GLU A 230 17.99 -2.09 -12.17
N PRO A 231 17.82 -2.85 -11.06
CA PRO A 231 16.49 -3.33 -10.66
C PRO A 231 15.48 -2.20 -10.43
N LEU A 232 15.90 -1.07 -9.88
CA LEU A 232 15.04 0.08 -9.61
C LEU A 232 14.60 0.79 -10.92
N LYS A 233 15.49 0.85 -11.92
CA LYS A 233 15.14 1.33 -13.27
C LYS A 233 14.16 0.39 -13.96
N ALA A 234 14.37 -0.93 -13.85
CA ALA A 234 13.45 -1.92 -14.39
C ALA A 234 12.06 -1.84 -13.72
N ALA A 235 12.00 -1.41 -12.47
CA ALA A 235 10.78 -1.09 -11.74
C ALA A 235 10.12 0.25 -12.15
N GLY A 236 10.74 1.02 -13.05
CA GLY A 236 10.21 2.29 -13.57
C GLY A 236 10.40 3.51 -12.66
N LEU A 237 11.16 3.39 -11.57
CA LEU A 237 11.29 4.44 -10.55
C LEU A 237 12.06 5.68 -11.04
N GLU A 238 12.84 5.55 -12.11
CA GLU A 238 13.55 6.70 -12.71
C GLU A 238 12.60 7.78 -13.25
N TYR A 239 11.33 7.44 -13.49
CA TYR A 239 10.33 8.37 -13.97
C TYR A 239 10.07 9.49 -12.96
N VAL A 240 9.79 9.13 -11.70
CA VAL A 240 9.53 10.10 -10.62
C VAL A 240 10.79 10.82 -10.18
N LEU A 241 11.96 10.18 -10.28
CA LEU A 241 13.25 10.83 -10.04
C LEU A 241 13.48 12.02 -11.00
N LYS A 242 13.25 11.81 -12.30
CA LYS A 242 13.41 12.87 -13.32
C LYS A 242 12.47 14.06 -13.03
N ASP A 243 11.24 13.79 -12.63
CA ASP A 243 10.28 14.82 -12.26
C ASP A 243 10.73 15.59 -11.00
N PHE A 244 11.18 14.89 -9.95
CA PHE A 244 11.69 15.52 -8.73
C PHE A 244 12.89 16.43 -8.99
N LEU A 245 13.89 15.97 -9.76
CA LEU A 245 15.07 16.78 -10.11
C LEU A 245 14.70 18.04 -10.88
N LYS A 246 13.69 17.96 -11.77
CA LYS A 246 13.16 19.10 -12.52
C LYS A 246 12.40 20.08 -11.63
N ARG A 247 11.52 19.58 -10.77
CA ARG A 247 10.64 20.41 -9.92
C ARG A 247 11.34 20.96 -8.68
N LYS A 248 12.36 20.25 -8.21
CA LYS A 248 13.09 20.57 -6.99
C LYS A 248 12.21 20.62 -5.74
N LYS A 249 11.16 19.80 -5.70
CA LYS A 249 10.24 19.64 -4.56
C LYS A 249 9.41 18.38 -4.68
N LEU A 250 8.95 17.88 -3.53
CA LEU A 250 7.88 16.89 -3.42
C LEU A 250 6.53 17.61 -3.55
N VAL A 251 5.76 17.23 -4.57
CA VAL A 251 4.41 17.76 -4.79
C VAL A 251 3.42 16.92 -4.00
N VAL A 252 2.58 17.58 -3.21
CA VAL A 252 1.60 16.93 -2.34
C VAL A 252 0.23 17.59 -2.53
N SER A 253 -0.80 16.77 -2.70
CA SER A 253 -2.19 17.23 -2.78
C SER A 253 -3.08 16.33 -1.93
N ARG A 254 -3.64 16.88 -0.85
CA ARG A 254 -4.60 16.16 -0.03
C ARG A 254 -5.82 15.68 -0.84
N GLU A 255 -6.32 16.52 -1.73
CA GLU A 255 -7.44 16.20 -2.62
C GLU A 255 -7.11 14.98 -3.51
N LEU A 256 -5.89 14.92 -4.06
CA LEU A 256 -5.44 13.75 -4.81
C LEU A 256 -5.45 12.49 -3.93
N GLY A 257 -4.92 12.57 -2.70
CA GLY A 257 -4.94 11.45 -1.76
C GLY A 257 -6.35 10.94 -1.48
N GLU A 258 -7.32 11.84 -1.27
CA GLU A 258 -8.71 11.48 -1.05
C GLU A 258 -9.34 10.81 -2.29
N ILE A 259 -9.03 11.29 -3.49
CA ILE A 259 -9.48 10.70 -4.76
C ILE A 259 -8.92 9.28 -4.92
N LEU A 260 -7.63 9.09 -4.65
CA LEU A 260 -6.97 7.79 -4.76
C LEU A 260 -7.60 6.77 -3.81
N LEU A 261 -7.76 7.14 -2.54
CA LEU A 261 -8.35 6.27 -1.53
C LEU A 261 -9.80 5.89 -1.86
N LYS A 262 -10.62 6.87 -2.28
CA LYS A 262 -12.02 6.63 -2.68
C LYS A 262 -12.11 5.75 -3.92
N GLY A 263 -11.30 6.04 -4.94
CA GLY A 263 -11.27 5.24 -6.16
C GLY A 263 -10.84 3.80 -5.85
N ALA A 264 -9.85 3.61 -4.99
CA ALA A 264 -9.37 2.27 -4.62
C ALA A 264 -10.49 1.49 -3.92
N LEU A 265 -11.25 2.12 -3.02
CA LEU A 265 -12.38 1.50 -2.33
C LEU A 265 -13.46 1.06 -3.34
N LYS A 266 -13.76 1.93 -4.30
CA LYS A 266 -14.72 1.62 -5.37
C LYS A 266 -14.27 0.46 -6.25
N THR A 267 -12.98 0.39 -6.61
CA THR A 267 -12.43 -0.75 -7.34
C THR A 267 -12.49 -2.03 -6.50
N ALA A 268 -12.15 -1.95 -5.20
CA ALA A 268 -12.17 -3.09 -4.30
C ALA A 268 -13.57 -3.67 -4.08
N GLN A 269 -14.64 -2.90 -4.29
CA GLN A 269 -16.01 -3.40 -4.26
C GLN A 269 -16.22 -4.57 -5.23
N LEU A 270 -15.51 -4.59 -6.36
CA LEU A 270 -15.57 -5.68 -7.33
C LEU A 270 -15.05 -7.01 -6.78
N TYR A 271 -14.21 -6.99 -5.75
CA TYR A 271 -13.73 -8.20 -5.07
C TYR A 271 -14.80 -8.87 -4.20
N LEU A 272 -15.94 -8.20 -4.02
CA LEU A 272 -17.11 -8.76 -3.33
C LEU A 272 -17.99 -9.62 -4.25
N LEU A 273 -17.79 -9.57 -5.56
CA LEU A 273 -18.45 -10.43 -6.55
C LEU A 273 -17.75 -11.78 -6.61
#